data_AF-A0A2K3KB33-F1
#
_entry.id   AF-A0A2K3KB33-F1
#
_cell.length_a   1.000
_cell.length_b   1.000
_cell.length_c   1.000
_cell.angle_alpha   90.00
_cell.angle_beta   90.00
_cell.angle_gamma   90.00
#
_symmetry.space_group_name_H-M   'P 1'
#
loop_
_entity.id
_entity.type
_entity.pdbx_description
1 polymer ?
#
loop_
_entity_poly.entity_id
_entity_poly.type
_entity_poly.pdbx_seq_one_letter_code
_entity_poly.pdbx_strand_id
1 'polypeptide(L)' 'MMIKMGFADGWMKWIRACIFNSSMSVLVNGSATEDFKVCRGLRQGDPLSPFLFLIVAEGLTGLIKRAVEI' A
#
# COMPACT_ATOMS: atom_id res chain seq x y z
N MET A 1 -8.75 -1.65 -10.10
CA MET A 1 -9.56 -2.02 -8.92
C MET A 1 -10.12 -0.77 -8.25
N MET A 2 -9.28 0.11 -7.69
CA MET A 2 -9.72 1.32 -6.97
C MET A 2 -10.63 2.25 -7.81
N ILE A 3 -10.36 2.43 -9.11
CA ILE A 3 -11.28 3.14 -10.03
C ILE A 3 -12.69 2.53 -10.02
N LYS A 4 -12.79 1.19 -10.06
CA LYS A 4 -14.08 0.47 -10.03
C LYS A 4 -14.79 0.57 -8.67
N MET A 5 -14.04 0.84 -7.60
CA MET A 5 -14.59 1.07 -6.26
C MET A 5 -14.99 2.54 -6.03
N GLY A 6 -14.82 3.42 -7.02
CA GLY A 6 -15.25 4.82 -6.94
C GLY A 6 -14.23 5.78 -6.29
N PHE A 7 -12.97 5.37 -6.11
CA PHE A 7 -11.95 6.26 -5.54
C PHE A 7 -11.61 7.40 -6.50
N ALA A 8 -11.53 8.62 -5.96
CA ALA A 8 -11.16 9.82 -6.72
C ALA A 8 -9.69 9.79 -7.17
N ASP A 9 -9.41 10.37 -8.34
CA ASP A 9 -8.06 10.41 -8.92
C ASP A 9 -7.02 11.09 -8.02
N GLY A 10 -7.39 12.22 -7.39
CA GLY A 10 -6.52 12.92 -6.44
C GLY A 10 -6.10 12.03 -5.25
N TRP A 11 -7.05 11.28 -4.69
CA TRP A 11 -6.75 10.36 -3.60
C TRP A 11 -5.84 9.21 -4.04
N MET A 12 -6.08 8.63 -5.22
CA MET A 12 -5.21 7.58 -5.77
C MET A 12 -3.78 8.09 -6.02
N LYS A 13 -3.63 9.36 -6.47
CA LYS A 13 -2.32 10.01 -6.62
C LYS A 13 -1.58 10.14 -5.29
N TRP A 14 -2.26 10.54 -4.22
CA TRP A 14 -1.65 10.62 -2.89
C TRP A 14 -1.20 9.26 -2.37
N ILE A 15 -2.05 8.23 -2.46
CA ILE A 15 -1.69 6.86 -2.07
C ILE A 15 -0.50 6.35 -2.89
N ARG A 16 -0.47 6.63 -4.20
CA ARG A 16 0.66 6.26 -5.06
C ARG A 16 1.96 6.93 -4.61
N ALA A 17 1.92 8.19 -4.23
CA ALA A 17 3.09 8.89 -3.71
C ALA A 17 3.58 8.26 -2.38
N CYS A 18 2.68 7.94 -1.45
CA CYS A 18 3.03 7.31 -0.18
C CYS A 18 3.71 5.93 -0.36
N ILE A 19 3.22 5.11 -1.30
CA ILE A 19 3.72 3.75 -1.50
C ILE A 19 5.01 3.70 -2.33
N PHE A 20 5.10 4.50 -3.39
CA PHE A 20 6.16 4.32 -4.40
C PHE A 20 7.27 5.39 -4.38
N ASN A 21 7.06 6.49 -3.66
CA ASN A 21 8.04 7.58 -3.57
C ASN A 21 8.63 7.74 -2.17
N SER A 22 8.62 6.68 -1.36
CA SER A 22 9.24 6.69 -0.03
C SER A 22 10.71 6.28 -0.07
N SER A 23 11.49 6.91 0.80
CA SER A 23 12.86 6.52 1.16
C SER A 23 12.91 6.28 2.67
N MET A 24 13.81 5.40 3.10
CA MET A 24 14.01 5.13 4.52
C MET A 24 15.48 4.81 4.84
N SER A 25 15.85 4.98 6.10
CA SER A 25 17.04 4.41 6.73
C SER A 25 16.61 3.55 7.92
N VAL A 26 17.45 2.58 8.28
CA VAL A 26 17.21 1.69 9.41
C VAL A 26 18.24 2.00 10.49
N LEU A 27 17.84 1.99 11.75
CA LEU A 27 18.79 2.08 12.86
C LEU A 27 19.40 0.71 13.14
N VAL A 28 20.72 0.59 13.05
CA VAL A 28 21.49 -0.59 13.43
C VAL A 28 22.34 -0.21 14.63
N ASN A 29 22.07 -0.81 15.79
CA ASN A 29 22.73 -0.48 17.07
C ASN A 29 22.67 1.02 17.43
N GLY A 30 21.57 1.69 17.09
CA GLY A 30 21.37 3.12 17.37
C GLY A 30 21.97 4.07 16.33
N SER A 31 22.70 3.57 15.33
CA SER A 31 23.22 4.36 14.22
C SER A 31 22.37 4.16 12.96
N ALA A 32 22.03 5.23 12.25
CA ALA A 32 21.30 5.15 10.99
C ALA A 32 22.19 4.57 9.87
N THR A 33 21.61 3.70 9.05
CA THR A 33 22.19 3.31 7.77
C THR A 33 22.10 4.46 6.75
N GLU A 34 22.74 4.28 5.61
CA GLU A 34 22.44 5.10 4.43
C GLU A 34 20.94 4.98 4.07
N ASP A 35 20.41 6.07 3.52
CA ASP A 35 19.05 6.12 3.01
C ASP A 35 18.93 5.30 1.72
N PHE A 36 17.85 4.54 1.62
CA PHE A 36 17.54 3.76 0.43
C PHE A 36 16.09 3.96 0.01
N LYS A 37 15.86 3.81 -1.30
CA LYS A 37 14.52 3.89 -1.86
C LYS A 37 13.74 2.61 -1.52
N VAL A 38 12.52 2.78 -1.02
CA VAL A 38 11.63 1.66 -0.72
C VAL A 38 11.04 1.16 -2.02
N CYS A 39 11.40 -0.06 -2.42
CA CYS A 39 10.88 -0.66 -3.66
C CYS A 39 9.47 -1.22 -3.46
N ARG A 40 9.18 -1.78 -2.29
CA ARG A 40 7.91 -2.46 -1.96
C ARG A 40 7.59 -2.33 -0.49
N GLY A 41 6.29 -2.33 -0.19
CA GLY A 41 5.77 -2.28 1.16
C GLY A 41 5.69 -0.87 1.71
N LEU A 42 5.13 -0.78 2.91
CA LEU A 42 5.11 0.43 3.72
C LEU A 42 6.01 0.25 4.93
N ARG A 43 6.34 1.36 5.59
CA ARG A 43 7.04 1.32 6.86
C ARG A 43 6.21 0.54 7.88
N GLN A 44 6.85 -0.27 8.71
CA GLN A 44 6.17 -0.93 9.80
C GLN A 44 5.58 0.11 10.77
N GLY A 45 4.32 -0.08 11.15
CA GLY A 45 3.57 0.90 11.95
C GLY A 45 3.01 2.08 11.16
N ASP A 46 3.09 2.04 9.82
CA ASP A 46 2.44 3.06 8.98
C ASP A 46 0.91 2.97 9.13
N PRO A 47 0.25 4.07 9.53
CA PRO A 47 -1.19 4.09 9.79
C PRO A 47 -2.04 3.86 8.53
N LEU A 48 -1.49 3.95 7.32
CA LEU A 48 -2.19 3.63 6.07
C LEU A 48 -2.33 2.11 5.85
N SER A 49 -1.44 1.31 6.44
CA SER A 49 -1.37 -0.14 6.18
C SER A 49 -2.69 -0.87 6.39
N PRO A 50 -3.46 -0.64 7.48
CA PRO A 50 -4.75 -1.31 7.69
C PRO A 50 -5.79 -0.97 6.61
N PHE A 51 -5.84 0.29 6.17
CA PHE A 51 -6.78 0.72 5.14
C PHE A 51 -6.45 0.11 3.77
N LEU A 52 -5.18 0.11 3.39
CA LEU A 52 -4.74 -0.49 2.13
C LEU A 52 -4.98 -2.00 2.12
N PHE A 53 -4.80 -2.67 3.26
CA PHE A 53 -5.11 -4.09 3.40
C PHE A 53 -6.59 -4.38 3.11
N LEU A 54 -7.52 -3.61 3.69
CA LEU A 54 -8.95 -3.77 3.44
C LEU A 54 -9.33 -3.58 1.96
N ILE A 55 -8.74 -2.58 1.31
CA ILE A 55 -8.98 -2.31 -0.11
C ILE A 55 -8.55 -3.49 -0.99
N VAL A 56 -7.40 -4.09 -0.70
CA VAL A 56 -6.91 -5.28 -1.40
C VAL A 56 -7.78 -6.49 -1.09
N ALA A 57 -8.16 -6.68 0.18
CA ALA A 57 -9.00 -7.79 0.62
C ALA A 57 -10.39 -7.77 -0.05
N GLU A 58 -11.00 -6.60 -0.18
CA GLU A 58 -12.27 -6.44 -0.90
C GLU A 58 -12.12 -6.81 -2.39
N GLY A 59 -11.04 -6.35 -3.02
CA GLY A 59 -10.72 -6.73 -4.40
C GLY A 59 -10.52 -8.22 -4.60
N LEU A 60 -9.80 -8.87 -3.67
CA LEU A 60 -9.59 -10.31 -3.66
C LEU A 60 -10.92 -11.06 -3.45
N THR A 61 -11.76 -10.59 -2.53
CA THR A 61 -13.09 -11.15 -2.28
C THR A 61 -13.96 -11.10 -3.54
N GLY A 62 -13.96 -9.97 -4.26
CA GLY A 62 -14.66 -9.84 -5.54
C GLY A 62 -14.07 -10.69 -6.68
N LEU A 63 -12.79 -11.05 -6.63
CA LEU A 63 -12.19 -12.02 -7.56
C LEU A 63 -12.65 -13.45 -7.23
N ILE A 64 -12.65 -13.81 -5.94
CA ILE A 64 -13.06 -15.14 -5.47
C ILE A 64 -14.54 -15.38 -5.78
N LYS A 65 -15.44 -14.44 -5.48
CA LYS A 65 -16.87 -14.57 -5.78
C LYS A 65 -17.11 -14.85 -7.26
N ARG A 66 -16.48 -14.08 -8.15
CA ARG A 66 -16.56 -14.29 -9.61
C ARG A 66 -15.99 -15.63 -10.07
N ALA A 67 -14.98 -16.16 -9.38
CA ALA A 67 -14.41 -17.46 -9.72
C ALA A 67 -15.32 -18.63 -9.28
N VAL A 68 -16.15 -18.42 -8.26
CA VAL A 68 -17.06 -19.43 -7.69
C VAL A 68 -18.45 -19.42 -8.33
N GLU A 69 -18.91 -18.27 -8.84
CA GLU A 69 -20.19 -18.10 -9.57
C GLU A 69 -20.22 -18.77 -10.96
N ILE A 70 -19.71 -20.01 -11.08
CA ILE A 70 -19.79 -20.84 -12.30
C ILE A 70 -21.25 -21.12 -12.67
#